data_AF-V4LRI9-F1
#
_entry.id   AF-V4LRI9-F1
#
_cell.length_a   1.000
_cell.length_b   1.000
_cell.length_c   1.000
_cell.angle_alpha   90.00
_cell.angle_beta   90.00
_cell.angle_gamma   90.00
#
_symmetry.space_group_name_H-M   'P 1'
#
loop_
_entity.id
_entity.type
_entity.pdbx_description
1 polymer ?
#
loop_
_entity_poly.entity_id
_entity_poly.type
_entity_poly.pdbx_seq_one_letter_code
_entity_poly.pdbx_strand_id
1 'polypeptide(L)'
;MCAFSISASGKRCLLETANVAGEYTCRTSTVEVEGIVNHVESDACVSACGVDRKTVGISSDTMMEAGFAAKLCSPACLDYCPNILDLYFNLAAGEGAFLPDLCDAQRINPRRSMLDILSSGAAPGPISDVSSPALAPAPM
;
A
#
# COMPACT_ATOMS: atom_id res chain seq x y z
N MET A 1 3.47 18.75 13.53
CA MET A 1 3.94 18.12 12.28
C MET A 1 2.75 17.60 11.50
N CYS A 2 2.81 17.64 10.16
CA CYS A 2 1.67 17.46 9.26
C CYS A 2 1.65 16.15 8.45
N ALA A 3 2.63 15.26 8.60
CA ALA A 3 2.60 13.98 7.92
C ALA A 3 1.29 13.23 8.24
N PHE A 4 0.74 12.55 7.22
CA PHE A 4 -0.49 11.76 7.32
C PHE A 4 -1.74 12.55 7.73
N SER A 5 -1.83 13.85 7.40
CA SER A 5 -3.07 14.61 7.48
C SER A 5 -3.70 14.84 6.10
N ILE A 6 -5.00 15.08 6.08
CA ILE A 6 -5.77 15.42 4.88
C ILE A 6 -6.44 16.78 5.10
N SER A 7 -6.21 17.69 4.16
CA SER A 7 -6.78 19.03 4.16
C SER A 7 -8.29 19.03 3.90
N ALA A 8 -8.93 20.19 4.09
CA ALA A 8 -10.33 20.40 3.70
C ALA A 8 -10.60 20.14 2.21
N SER A 9 -9.58 20.31 1.36
CA SER A 9 -9.64 20.04 -0.07
C SER A 9 -9.45 18.56 -0.43
N GLY A 10 -9.41 17.65 0.56
CA GLY A 10 -9.21 16.21 0.32
C GLY A 10 -7.80 15.84 -0.10
N LYS A 11 -6.80 16.70 0.10
CA LYS A 11 -5.42 16.45 -0.33
C LYS A 11 -4.53 16.12 0.86
N ARG A 12 -3.65 15.12 0.71
CA ARG A 12 -2.69 14.71 1.75
C ARG A 12 -1.63 15.78 1.97
N CYS A 13 -1.23 15.97 3.21
CA CYS A 13 -0.08 16.77 3.59
C CYS A 13 1.15 15.87 3.76
N LEU A 14 2.25 16.31 3.17
CA LEU A 14 3.55 15.67 3.23
C LEU A 14 4.49 16.54 4.05
N LEU A 15 5.37 15.88 4.79
CA LEU A 15 6.49 16.54 5.44
C LEU A 15 7.69 16.49 4.49
N GLU A 16 8.24 17.65 4.18
CA GLU A 16 9.45 17.81 3.36
C GLU A 16 10.55 18.48 4.22
N THR A 17 11.80 18.30 3.82
CA THR A 17 12.92 19.08 4.37
C THR A 17 13.05 20.38 3.59
N ALA A 18 12.91 21.51 4.28
CA ALA A 18 12.91 22.84 3.67
C ALA A 18 14.28 23.23 3.09
N ASN A 19 15.39 22.75 3.67
CA ASN A 19 16.78 23.03 3.30
C ASN A 19 17.75 22.03 3.97
N VAL A 20 19.06 22.15 3.68
CA VAL A 20 20.17 21.42 4.33
C VAL A 20 20.27 21.67 5.85
N ALA A 21 19.53 22.67 6.37
CA ALA A 21 19.48 23.04 7.78
C ALA A 21 18.63 22.11 8.66
N GLY A 22 17.96 21.10 8.08
CA GLY A 22 17.16 20.13 8.84
C GLY A 22 15.81 20.67 9.33
N GLU A 23 15.34 21.80 8.79
CA GLU A 23 13.99 22.31 9.05
C GLU A 23 12.95 21.54 8.24
N TYR A 24 11.81 21.24 8.87
CA TYR A 24 10.69 20.58 8.22
C TYR A 24 9.67 21.59 7.73
N THR A 25 9.18 21.40 6.51
CA THR A 25 8.05 22.14 5.94
C THR A 25 6.91 21.21 5.60
N CYS A 26 5.70 21.75 5.60
CA CYS A 26 4.48 21.04 5.28
C CYS A 26 4.02 21.44 3.88
N ARG A 27 3.83 20.44 3.02
CA ARG A 27 3.37 20.65 1.66
C ARG A 27 2.12 19.83 1.38
N THR A 28 1.10 20.48 0.85
CA THR A 28 -0.07 19.77 0.35
C THR A 28 0.26 19.11 -0.98
N SER A 29 0.06 17.80 -1.06
CA SER A 29 0.20 17.03 -2.29
C SER A 29 -0.85 17.43 -3.33
N THR A 30 -0.61 17.08 -4.58
CA THR A 30 -1.57 17.28 -5.68
C THR A 30 -2.55 16.12 -5.82
N VAL A 31 -2.34 15.02 -5.10
CA VAL A 31 -3.15 13.81 -5.17
C VAL A 31 -4.35 13.95 -4.23
N GLU A 32 -5.54 13.77 -4.78
CA GLU A 32 -6.80 13.81 -4.04
C GLU A 32 -7.08 12.45 -3.39
N VAL A 33 -7.58 12.50 -2.16
CA VAL A 33 -8.03 11.35 -1.38
C VAL A 33 -9.54 11.26 -1.55
N GLU A 34 -10.01 10.09 -1.92
CA GLU A 34 -11.43 9.84 -2.09
C GLU A 34 -12.11 9.70 -0.72
N GLY A 35 -13.21 10.43 -0.51
CA GLY A 35 -14.10 10.24 0.63
C GLY A 35 -13.59 10.72 2.01
N ILE A 36 -12.35 11.19 2.13
CA ILE A 36 -11.76 11.64 3.41
C ILE A 36 -11.34 13.11 3.30
N VAL A 37 -11.82 13.95 4.23
CA VAL A 37 -11.48 15.38 4.33
C VAL A 37 -11.29 15.78 5.79
N ASN A 38 -10.47 16.81 6.05
CA ASN A 38 -10.22 17.34 7.40
C ASN A 38 -9.81 16.26 8.42
N HIS A 39 -9.01 15.29 7.98
CA HIS A 39 -8.64 14.12 8.80
C HIS A 39 -7.20 14.21 9.27
N VAL A 40 -6.96 13.83 10.52
CA VAL A 40 -5.63 13.73 11.11
C VAL A 40 -5.55 12.42 11.88
N GLU A 41 -4.58 11.58 11.55
CA GLU A 41 -4.37 10.35 12.29
C GLU A 41 -3.88 10.60 13.71
N SER A 42 -4.37 9.78 14.64
CA SER A 42 -3.94 9.80 16.04
C SER A 42 -2.51 9.26 16.18
N ASP A 43 -1.82 9.63 17.26
CA ASP A 43 -0.48 9.09 17.53
C ASP A 43 -0.50 7.56 17.75
N ALA A 44 -1.58 7.05 18.33
CA ALA A 44 -1.78 5.60 18.49
C ALA A 44 -1.86 4.90 17.13
N CYS A 45 -2.59 5.49 16.19
CA CYS A 45 -2.70 4.99 14.83
C CYS A 45 -1.36 5.03 14.08
N VAL A 46 -0.68 6.17 14.11
CA VAL A 46 0.65 6.36 13.50
C VAL A 46 1.63 5.28 14.00
N SER A 47 1.67 5.07 15.32
CA SER A 47 2.54 4.05 15.94
C SER A 47 2.14 2.62 15.58
N ALA A 48 0.83 2.32 15.56
CA ALA A 48 0.30 1.00 15.22
C ALA A 48 0.64 0.59 13.78
N CYS A 49 0.58 1.52 12.82
CA CYS A 49 0.97 1.29 11.43
C CYS A 49 2.48 1.30 11.19
N GLY A 50 3.30 1.59 12.21
CA GLY A 50 4.75 1.60 12.07
C GLY A 50 5.32 2.80 11.30
N VAL A 51 4.55 3.89 11.19
CA VAL A 51 5.01 5.16 10.61
C VAL A 51 5.33 6.17 11.71
N ASP A 52 5.99 7.28 11.35
CA ASP A 52 6.37 8.34 12.29
C ASP A 52 5.93 9.72 11.77
N ARG A 53 5.48 10.62 12.65
CA ARG A 53 5.00 11.96 12.22
C ARG A 53 6.09 12.84 11.61
N LYS A 54 7.36 12.46 11.78
CA LYS A 54 8.56 13.07 11.20
C LYS A 54 9.02 12.39 9.91
N THR A 55 8.30 11.38 9.40
CA THR A 55 8.63 10.73 8.13
C THR A 55 8.67 11.77 7.02
N VAL A 56 9.85 11.92 6.39
CA VAL A 56 10.08 12.81 5.25
C VAL A 56 10.12 11.98 3.99
N GLY A 57 9.26 12.33 3.03
CA GLY A 57 9.04 11.51 1.85
C GLY A 57 8.40 10.16 2.19
N ILE A 58 7.78 9.55 1.19
CA ILE A 58 7.19 8.20 1.28
C ILE A 58 7.83 7.43 0.14
N SER A 59 8.66 6.43 0.47
CA SER A 59 9.15 5.46 -0.52
C SER A 59 8.31 4.20 -0.39
N SER A 60 8.10 3.51 -1.51
CA SER A 60 7.45 2.21 -1.46
C SER A 60 8.37 1.09 -0.96
N ASP A 61 9.69 1.28 -1.04
CA ASP A 61 10.66 0.28 -0.57
C ASP A 61 10.48 -0.04 0.93
N THR A 62 9.96 0.91 1.72
CA THR A 62 9.71 0.71 3.15
C THR A 62 8.60 -0.31 3.41
N MET A 63 7.67 -0.50 2.46
CA MET A 63 6.64 -1.56 2.53
C MET A 63 7.25 -2.95 2.55
N MET A 64 8.45 -3.09 1.99
CA MET A 64 9.18 -4.35 1.90
C MET A 64 10.08 -4.60 3.12
N GLU A 65 9.99 -3.79 4.18
CA GLU A 65 10.72 -4.05 5.41
C GLU A 65 9.87 -4.89 6.38
N ALA A 66 10.37 -6.05 6.81
CA ALA A 66 9.55 -7.03 7.55
C ALA A 66 8.97 -6.48 8.86
N GLY A 67 9.68 -5.58 9.53
CA GLY A 67 9.16 -4.89 10.71
C GLY A 67 8.03 -3.91 10.39
N PHE A 68 8.07 -3.26 9.23
CA PHE A 68 7.05 -2.32 8.81
C PHE A 68 5.78 -3.03 8.35
N ALA A 69 5.91 -4.02 7.45
CA ALA A 69 4.76 -4.77 6.93
C ALA A 69 3.97 -5.47 8.05
N ALA A 70 4.65 -6.00 9.08
CA ALA A 70 3.98 -6.59 10.24
C ALA A 70 3.11 -5.58 11.03
N LYS A 71 3.56 -4.32 11.13
CA LYS A 71 2.80 -3.25 11.80
C LYS A 71 1.67 -2.73 10.91
N LEU A 72 1.94 -2.48 9.64
CA LEU A 72 0.94 -2.04 8.66
C LEU A 72 -0.22 -3.05 8.55
N CYS A 73 0.09 -4.34 8.58
CA CYS A 73 -0.90 -5.43 8.50
C CYS A 73 -1.49 -5.86 9.85
N SER A 74 -1.18 -5.12 10.93
CA SER A 74 -1.78 -5.37 12.25
C SER A 74 -3.24 -4.92 12.27
N PRO A 75 -4.14 -5.58 13.02
CA PRO A 75 -5.54 -5.15 13.15
C PRO A 75 -5.66 -3.70 13.65
N ALA A 76 -4.76 -3.29 14.56
CA ALA A 76 -4.72 -1.94 15.09
C ALA A 76 -4.50 -0.87 14.00
N CYS A 77 -3.77 -1.19 12.93
CA CYS A 77 -3.62 -0.31 11.77
C CYS A 77 -4.81 -0.46 10.81
N LEU A 78 -5.13 -1.68 10.41
CA LEU A 78 -6.15 -1.95 9.38
C LEU A 78 -7.54 -1.41 9.76
N ASP A 79 -7.91 -1.50 11.04
CA ASP A 79 -9.27 -1.18 11.48
C ASP A 79 -9.44 0.30 11.91
N TYR A 80 -8.34 0.99 12.23
CA TYR A 80 -8.39 2.29 12.90
C TYR A 80 -7.60 3.41 12.22
N CYS A 81 -6.93 3.14 11.10
CA CYS A 81 -6.06 4.09 10.42
C CYS A 81 -6.42 4.31 8.95
N PRO A 82 -7.60 4.88 8.66
CA PRO A 82 -8.13 4.93 7.30
C PRO A 82 -7.24 5.71 6.31
N ASN A 83 -6.60 6.80 6.72
CA ASN A 83 -5.75 7.59 5.81
C ASN A 83 -4.41 6.90 5.54
N ILE A 84 -3.78 6.32 6.58
CA ILE A 84 -2.53 5.57 6.40
C ILE A 84 -2.78 4.33 5.56
N LEU A 85 -3.88 3.63 5.81
CA LEU A 85 -4.24 2.44 5.04
C LEU A 85 -4.50 2.77 3.57
N ASP A 86 -5.31 3.80 3.29
CA ASP A 86 -5.58 4.24 1.91
C ASP A 86 -4.28 4.66 1.18
N LEU A 87 -3.36 5.32 1.89
CA LEU A 87 -2.07 5.72 1.30
C LEU A 87 -1.27 4.50 0.83
N TYR A 88 -1.06 3.53 1.71
CA TYR A 88 -0.25 2.35 1.39
C TYR A 88 -0.97 1.38 0.45
N PHE A 89 -2.30 1.36 0.47
CA PHE A 89 -3.09 0.61 -0.51
C PHE A 89 -2.87 1.16 -1.92
N ASN A 90 -2.98 2.49 -2.07
CA ASN A 90 -2.73 3.16 -3.36
C ASN A 90 -1.27 3.08 -3.79
N LEU A 91 -0.33 3.13 -2.85
CA LEU A 91 1.10 2.98 -3.14
C LEU A 91 1.40 1.58 -3.69
N ALA A 92 0.92 0.52 -3.02
CA ALA A 92 1.06 -0.85 -3.49
C ALA A 92 0.43 -1.05 -4.88
N ALA A 93 -0.78 -0.50 -5.10
CA ALA A 93 -1.44 -0.57 -6.40
C ALA A 93 -0.64 0.13 -7.50
N GLY A 94 0.01 1.26 -7.18
CA GLY A 94 0.94 1.96 -8.08
C GLY A 94 2.17 1.12 -8.48
N GLU A 95 2.53 0.14 -7.67
CA GLU A 95 3.60 -0.83 -7.95
C GLU A 95 3.12 -2.15 -8.56
N GLY A 96 1.83 -2.27 -8.83
CA GLY A 96 1.24 -3.51 -9.34
C GLY A 96 1.05 -4.59 -8.28
N ALA A 97 1.11 -4.23 -6.99
CA ALA A 97 0.85 -5.12 -5.87
C ALA A 97 -0.53 -4.84 -5.24
N PHE A 98 -1.04 -5.83 -4.50
CA PHE A 98 -2.27 -5.68 -3.73
C PHE A 98 -1.97 -5.80 -2.24
N LEU A 99 -2.31 -4.75 -1.47
CA LEU A 99 -1.97 -4.70 -0.04
C LEU A 99 -2.57 -5.86 0.79
N PRO A 100 -3.83 -6.29 0.56
CA PRO A 100 -4.36 -7.48 1.23
C PRO A 100 -3.54 -8.74 0.98
N ASP A 101 -3.07 -8.97 -0.25
CA ASP A 101 -2.24 -10.12 -0.58
C ASP A 101 -0.88 -10.05 0.15
N LEU A 102 -0.29 -8.85 0.24
CA LEU A 102 0.92 -8.62 1.05
C LEU A 102 0.68 -8.94 2.53
N CYS A 103 -0.47 -8.54 3.08
CA CYS A 103 -0.81 -8.79 4.47
C CYS A 103 -1.09 -10.27 4.76
N ASP A 104 -1.74 -10.99 3.85
CA ASP A 104 -1.94 -12.43 4.00
C ASP A 104 -0.62 -13.19 3.86
N ALA A 105 0.24 -12.78 2.92
CA ALA A 105 1.58 -13.33 2.78
C ALA A 105 2.44 -13.06 4.03
N GLN A 106 2.32 -11.89 4.66
CA GLN A 106 2.97 -11.59 5.95
C GLN A 106 2.50 -12.53 7.07
N ARG A 107 1.20 -12.83 7.15
CA ARG A 107 0.63 -13.73 8.16
C ARG A 107 1.08 -15.17 7.98
N ILE A 108 1.17 -15.64 6.74
CA ILE A 108 1.54 -17.03 6.43
C ILE A 108 3.05 -17.23 6.54
N ASN A 109 3.85 -16.30 6.01
CA ASN A 109 5.31 -16.46 5.97
C ASN A 109 6.08 -15.12 5.97
N PRO A 110 6.32 -14.52 7.15
CA PRO A 110 6.91 -13.17 7.25
C PRO A 110 8.33 -13.05 6.68
N ARG A 111 9.04 -14.17 6.45
CA ARG A 111 10.41 -14.19 5.89
C ARG A 111 10.49 -14.33 4.37
N ARG A 112 9.43 -14.78 3.68
CA ARG A 112 9.46 -15.12 2.24
C ARG A 112 8.71 -14.14 1.35
N SER A 113 7.79 -13.36 1.92
CA SER A 113 6.78 -12.60 1.18
C SER A 113 7.27 -11.38 0.42
N MET A 114 8.46 -10.85 0.71
CA MET A 114 8.96 -9.65 0.01
C MET A 114 9.50 -9.90 -1.39
N LEU A 115 9.99 -11.11 -1.69
CA LEU A 115 10.59 -11.40 -3.00
C LEU A 115 9.58 -11.94 -4.02
N ASP A 116 8.55 -12.67 -3.56
CA ASP A 116 7.64 -13.39 -4.45
C ASP A 116 6.56 -12.46 -5.08
N ILE A 117 6.22 -11.32 -4.43
CA ILE A 117 5.16 -10.40 -4.91
C ILE A 117 5.61 -9.59 -6.14
N LEU A 118 6.88 -9.22 -6.25
CA LEU A 118 7.44 -8.56 -7.44
C LEU A 118 7.72 -9.54 -8.59
N SER A 119 7.83 -10.85 -8.31
CA SER A 119 8.13 -11.87 -9.32
C SER A 119 6.89 -12.32 -10.11
N SER A 120 5.70 -11.97 -9.62
CA SER A 120 4.42 -12.31 -10.26
C SER A 120 3.82 -11.09 -10.96
N GLY A 121 4.53 -10.55 -11.95
CA GLY A 121 3.91 -9.75 -13.01
C GLY A 121 2.98 -10.63 -13.85
N ALA A 122 1.83 -11.02 -13.30
CA ALA A 122 0.82 -11.81 -14.00
C ALA A 122 0.00 -10.88 -14.90
N ALA A 123 0.54 -10.59 -16.08
CA ALA A 123 -0.26 -10.06 -17.18
C ALA A 123 -1.39 -11.07 -17.48
N PRO A 124 -2.66 -10.64 -17.63
CA PRO A 124 -3.71 -11.54 -18.07
C PRO A 124 -3.39 -12.00 -19.49
N GLY A 125 -2.98 -13.26 -19.64
CA GLY A 125 -2.78 -13.89 -20.94
C GLY A 125 -4.11 -13.97 -21.71
N PRO A 126 -4.08 -13.94 -23.05
CA PRO A 126 -5.29 -13.92 -23.85
C PRO A 126 -6.06 -15.23 -23.68
N ILE A 127 -7.35 -15.11 -23.38
CA ILE A 127 -8.34 -16.17 -23.46
C ILE A 127 -8.30 -16.81 -24.85
N SER A 128 -7.78 -18.03 -24.94
CA SER A 128 -7.92 -18.86 -26.13
C SER A 128 -9.18 -19.69 -25.97
N ASP A 129 -10.26 -19.25 -26.61
CA ASP A 129 -11.45 -20.06 -26.88
C ASP A 129 -11.04 -21.27 -27.74
N VAL A 130 -10.80 -22.40 -27.10
CA VAL A 130 -10.65 -23.69 -27.81
C VAL A 130 -12.04 -24.26 -28.03
N SER A 131 -12.51 -24.07 -29.27
CA SER A 131 -13.64 -24.81 -29.84
C SER A 131 -13.39 -26.32 -29.81
N SER A 132 -14.36 -27.08 -29.32
CA SER A 132 -14.47 -28.54 -29.55
C SER A 132 -14.50 -28.85 -31.06
N PRO A 133 -14.03 -30.05 -31.45
CA PRO A 133 -15.04 -31.05 -31.81
C PRO A 133 -14.73 -32.48 -31.33
N ALA A 134 -15.81 -33.24 -31.22
CA ALA A 134 -15.90 -34.61 -30.76
C ALA A 134 -15.15 -35.62 -31.64
N LEU A 135 -14.53 -36.62 -31.01
CA LEU A 135 -13.99 -37.82 -31.66
C LEU A 135 -14.97 -39.00 -31.47
N ALA A 136 -15.50 -39.53 -32.57
CA ALA A 136 -16.22 -40.81 -32.59
C ALA A 136 -15.25 -41.99 -32.82
N PRO A 137 -15.47 -43.18 -32.24
CA PRO A 137 -14.66 -44.37 -32.52
C PRO A 137 -15.31 -45.24 -33.62
N ALA A 138 -14.49 -45.96 -34.40
CA ALA A 138 -14.95 -47.06 -35.26
C ALA A 138 -14.05 -48.31 -35.07
N PRO A 139 -14.61 -49.53 -35.18
CA PRO A 139 -13.99 -50.77 -34.74
C PRO A 139 -13.37 -51.60 -35.89
N MET A 140 -12.53 -52.58 -35.52
CA MET A 140 -12.41 -53.89 -36.20
C MET A 140 -12.43 -55.00 -35.17
#